data_AF-A0A2R4SZ91-F1
#
_entry.id   AF-A0A2R4SZ91-F1
#
_cell.length_a   1.000
_cell.length_b   1.000
_cell.length_c   1.000
_cell.angle_alpha   90.00
_cell.angle_beta   90.00
_cell.angle_gamma   90.00
#
_symmetry.space_group_name_H-M   'P 1'
#
loop_
_entity.id
_entity.type
_entity.pdbx_description
1 polymer ?
#
loop_
_entity_poly.entity_id
_entity_poly.type
_entity_poly.pdbx_seq_one_letter_code
_entity_poly.pdbx_strand_id
1 'polypeptide(L)'
;MSAPSVEVRLVKAGATKIRYPAEVVADDGTRLTVRAPWAGDGVRDFGFVRFEAGDVFTEYYWRDRWYAVKEVRSGDGTLKGWYCDITRPAVLDGGELVVEDLDLDLWVSADGTSVLRLDEDEFEASGLAARDPEAADRALRALDELELLAREGGFTALLT
;
A
#
# COMPACT_ATOMS: atom_id res chain seq x y z
N MET A 1 -20.74 4.60 -19.49
CA MET A 1 -20.84 5.14 -18.11
C MET A 1 -19.43 5.08 -17.55
N SER A 2 -18.83 6.19 -17.11
CA SER A 2 -17.53 6.11 -16.44
C SER A 2 -17.67 5.26 -15.19
N ALA A 3 -16.69 4.40 -14.94
CA ALA A 3 -16.61 3.67 -13.68
C ALA A 3 -16.55 4.67 -12.51
N PRO A 4 -17.14 4.32 -11.35
CA PRO A 4 -17.04 5.16 -10.17
C PRO A 4 -15.57 5.41 -9.81
N SER A 5 -15.23 6.65 -9.50
CA SER A 5 -13.88 7.06 -9.13
C SER A 5 -13.84 7.57 -7.70
N VAL A 6 -12.72 7.35 -7.02
CA VAL A 6 -12.39 7.96 -5.73
C VAL A 6 -11.10 8.77 -5.85
N GLU A 7 -10.91 9.74 -4.96
CA GLU A 7 -9.60 10.41 -4.79
C GLU A 7 -8.85 9.72 -3.66
N VAL A 8 -7.74 9.06 -3.97
CA VAL A 8 -6.85 8.50 -2.95
C VAL A 8 -5.98 9.62 -2.39
N ARG A 9 -5.91 9.70 -1.06
CA ARG A 9 -5.12 10.67 -0.32
C ARG A 9 -4.22 9.94 0.68
N LEU A 10 -2.93 9.90 0.40
CA LEU A 10 -1.92 9.39 1.32
C LEU A 10 -1.50 10.49 2.30
N VAL A 11 -1.60 10.20 3.60
CA VAL A 11 -1.24 11.11 4.69
C VAL A 11 -0.15 10.47 5.53
N LYS A 12 0.89 11.21 5.90
CA LYS A 12 1.96 10.77 6.82
C LYS A 12 2.14 11.83 7.88
N ALA A 13 2.05 11.45 9.16
CA ALA A 13 2.15 12.36 10.31
C ALA A 13 1.29 13.64 10.19
N GLY A 14 0.05 13.50 9.68
CA GLY A 14 -0.89 14.61 9.50
C GLY A 14 -0.70 15.47 8.24
N ALA A 15 0.38 15.27 7.48
CA ALA A 15 0.64 15.96 6.23
C ALA A 15 0.20 15.10 5.02
N THR A 16 -0.42 15.73 4.02
CA THR A 16 -0.75 15.03 2.77
C THR A 16 0.52 14.87 1.93
N LYS A 17 0.83 13.63 1.55
CA LYS A 17 2.00 13.29 0.74
C LYS A 17 1.68 13.32 -0.75
N ILE A 18 0.55 12.72 -1.13
CA ILE A 18 0.09 12.70 -2.51
C ILE A 18 -1.44 12.55 -2.56
N ARG A 19 -2.04 13.07 -3.63
CA ARG A 19 -3.43 12.83 -4.02
C ARG A 19 -3.48 12.38 -5.47
N TYR A 20 -4.32 11.41 -5.77
CA TYR A 20 -4.55 10.97 -7.15
C TYR A 20 -5.92 10.33 -7.33
N PRO A 21 -6.54 10.46 -8.51
CA PRO A 21 -7.78 9.77 -8.81
C PRO A 21 -7.50 8.27 -9.06
N ALA A 22 -8.41 7.41 -8.60
CA ALA A 22 -8.39 5.99 -8.87
C ALA A 22 -9.78 5.49 -9.29
N GLU A 23 -9.80 4.51 -10.19
CA GLU A 23 -11.02 3.80 -10.59
C GLU A 23 -11.38 2.76 -9.51
N VAL A 24 -12.62 2.76 -9.03
CA VAL A 24 -13.09 1.71 -8.12
C VAL A 24 -13.33 0.42 -8.90
N VAL A 25 -12.61 -0.63 -8.52
CA VAL A 25 -12.74 -1.98 -9.10
C VAL A 25 -13.77 -2.79 -8.33
N ALA A 26 -13.71 -2.78 -7.00
CA ALA A 26 -14.63 -3.49 -6.12
C ALA A 26 -14.66 -2.86 -4.73
N ASP A 27 -15.80 -2.96 -4.04
CA ASP A 27 -15.93 -2.63 -2.63
C ASP A 27 -16.89 -3.64 -1.97
N ASP A 28 -16.38 -4.44 -1.04
CA ASP A 28 -17.18 -5.41 -0.29
C ASP A 28 -17.61 -4.89 1.11
N GLY A 29 -17.35 -3.61 1.39
CA GLY A 29 -17.60 -2.95 2.67
C GLY A 29 -16.48 -3.13 3.68
N THR A 30 -15.62 -4.15 3.54
CA THR A 30 -14.43 -4.36 4.37
C THR A 30 -13.17 -3.94 3.63
N ARG A 31 -13.05 -4.33 2.35
CA ARG A 31 -11.94 -4.01 1.45
C ARG A 31 -12.45 -3.23 0.26
N LEU A 32 -11.79 -2.10 -0.02
CA LEU A 32 -11.94 -1.32 -1.24
C LEU A 32 -10.75 -1.62 -2.15
N THR A 33 -11.03 -2.06 -3.38
CA THR A 33 -10.03 -2.27 -4.43
C THR A 33 -10.17 -1.19 -5.48
N VAL A 34 -9.06 -0.50 -5.76
CA VAL A 34 -9.00 0.54 -6.79
C VAL A 34 -7.89 0.26 -7.78
N ARG A 35 -7.93 0.94 -8.92
CA ARG A 35 -6.88 0.89 -9.93
C ARG A 35 -6.48 2.30 -10.34
N ALA A 36 -5.18 2.56 -10.32
CA ALA A 36 -4.62 3.84 -10.74
C ALA A 36 -3.31 3.62 -11.52
N PRO A 37 -2.97 4.50 -12.47
CA PRO A 37 -1.60 4.57 -12.97
C PRO A 37 -0.66 5.02 -11.85
N TRP A 38 0.64 4.74 -11.98
CA TRP A 38 1.68 5.28 -11.09
C TRP A 38 1.51 6.79 -10.93
N ALA A 39 1.27 7.22 -9.68
CA ALA A 39 0.94 8.60 -9.35
C ALA A 39 2.16 9.45 -8.98
N GLY A 40 3.31 8.83 -8.66
CA GLY A 40 4.49 9.57 -8.21
C GLY A 40 5.18 10.36 -9.31
N ASP A 41 5.92 11.39 -8.90
CA ASP A 41 6.71 12.22 -9.82
C ASP A 41 7.95 11.47 -10.31
N GLY A 42 8.01 11.21 -11.62
CA GLY A 42 9.17 10.58 -12.25
C GLY A 42 9.32 9.09 -11.90
N VAL A 43 10.58 8.63 -11.87
CA VAL A 43 10.93 7.23 -11.58
C VAL A 43 11.34 7.12 -10.11
N ARG A 44 10.70 6.20 -9.37
CA ARG A 44 11.18 5.75 -8.05
C ARG A 44 11.93 4.44 -8.26
N ASP A 45 13.24 4.46 -8.04
CA ASP A 45 14.12 3.30 -8.20
C ASP A 45 14.61 2.82 -6.82
N PHE A 46 14.24 1.61 -6.45
CA PHE A 46 14.67 0.96 -5.20
C PHE A 46 15.90 0.05 -5.39
N GLY A 47 16.43 -0.06 -6.60
CA GLY A 47 17.49 -0.99 -6.96
C GLY A 47 17.02 -2.42 -7.24
N PHE A 48 15.92 -2.87 -6.62
CA PHE A 48 15.29 -4.17 -6.89
C PHE A 48 13.98 -4.07 -7.70
N VAL A 49 13.37 -2.89 -7.76
CA VAL A 49 12.22 -2.58 -8.61
C VAL A 49 12.22 -1.08 -8.95
N ARG A 50 11.61 -0.75 -10.09
CA ARG A 50 11.35 0.63 -10.51
C ARG A 50 9.86 0.86 -10.69
N PHE A 51 9.36 1.94 -10.12
CA PHE A 51 8.04 2.49 -10.40
C PHE A 51 8.18 3.68 -11.33
N GLU A 52 7.45 3.66 -12.43
CA GLU A 52 7.60 4.66 -13.48
C GLU A 52 6.32 4.89 -14.28
N ALA A 53 6.32 5.95 -15.08
CA ALA A 53 5.19 6.30 -15.94
C ALA A 53 4.80 5.12 -16.84
N GLY A 54 3.51 4.78 -16.82
CA GLY A 54 2.96 3.64 -17.55
C GLY A 54 2.69 2.42 -16.67
N ASP A 55 3.29 2.34 -15.48
CA ASP A 55 2.91 1.31 -14.51
C ASP A 55 1.46 1.52 -14.03
N VAL A 56 0.78 0.42 -13.73
CA VAL A 56 -0.58 0.39 -13.24
C VAL A 56 -0.63 -0.41 -11.94
N PHE A 57 -1.22 0.20 -10.93
CA PHE A 57 -1.33 -0.32 -9.59
C PHE A 57 -2.78 -0.75 -9.38
N THR A 58 -2.98 -2.00 -8.97
CA THR A 58 -4.25 -2.43 -8.38
C THR A 58 -4.05 -2.47 -6.87
N GLU A 59 -4.77 -1.61 -6.17
CA GLU A 59 -4.53 -1.25 -4.78
C GLU A 59 -5.68 -1.75 -3.92
N TYR A 60 -5.34 -2.44 -2.83
CA TYR A 60 -6.27 -3.10 -1.93
C TYR A 60 -6.17 -2.42 -0.57
N TYR A 61 -7.26 -1.78 -0.16
CA TYR A 61 -7.36 -0.98 1.06
C TYR A 61 -8.38 -1.60 2.02
N TRP A 62 -7.94 -1.98 3.22
CA TRP A 62 -8.81 -2.56 4.24
C TRP A 62 -9.26 -1.51 5.25
N ARG A 63 -10.52 -1.61 5.67
CA ARG A 63 -11.12 -0.80 6.73
C ARG A 63 -10.95 -1.42 8.12
N ASP A 64 -10.42 -2.64 8.18
CA ASP A 64 -10.22 -3.43 9.39
C ASP A 64 -8.78 -3.95 9.55
N ARG A 65 -7.88 -3.68 8.61
CA ARG A 65 -6.46 -4.07 8.66
C ARG A 65 -5.53 -2.86 8.61
N TRP A 66 -4.31 -3.07 9.09
CA TRP A 66 -3.29 -2.03 9.27
C TRP A 66 -2.26 -2.03 8.15
N TYR A 67 -2.71 -2.31 6.94
CA TYR A 67 -1.89 -2.27 5.74
C TYR A 67 -2.75 -2.07 4.49
N ALA A 68 -2.10 -1.58 3.43
CA ALA A 68 -2.60 -1.61 2.07
C ALA A 68 -1.64 -2.45 1.22
N VAL A 69 -2.16 -3.15 0.20
CA VAL A 69 -1.33 -3.93 -0.74
C VAL A 69 -1.54 -3.35 -2.13
N LYS A 70 -0.45 -3.17 -2.89
CA LYS A 70 -0.47 -2.65 -4.27
C LYS A 70 0.17 -3.68 -5.19
N GLU A 71 -0.64 -4.34 -6.01
CA GLU A 71 -0.14 -5.16 -7.11
C GLU A 71 0.38 -4.23 -8.22
N VAL A 72 1.68 -4.32 -8.50
CA VAL A 72 2.37 -3.44 -9.44
C VAL A 72 2.57 -4.15 -10.77
N ARG A 73 2.00 -3.62 -11.84
CA ARG A 73 2.23 -4.09 -13.22
C ARG A 73 2.85 -3.02 -14.08
N SER A 74 3.74 -3.41 -14.99
CA SER A 74 4.25 -2.53 -16.05
C SER A 74 3.15 -2.16 -17.05
N GLY A 75 3.43 -1.17 -17.91
CA GLY A 75 2.50 -0.73 -18.95
C GLY A 75 2.13 -1.79 -19.99
N ASP A 76 2.90 -2.87 -20.11
CA ASP A 76 2.58 -4.06 -20.93
C ASP A 76 1.79 -5.14 -20.14
N GLY A 77 1.52 -4.90 -18.86
CA GLY A 77 0.80 -5.80 -17.98
C GLY A 77 1.65 -6.83 -17.23
N THR A 78 2.98 -6.83 -17.40
CA THR A 78 3.87 -7.75 -16.67
C THR A 78 3.85 -7.44 -15.17
N LEU A 79 3.66 -8.46 -14.34
CA LEU A 79 3.71 -8.32 -12.88
C LEU A 79 5.14 -8.03 -12.43
N LYS A 80 5.35 -6.92 -11.71
CA LYS A 80 6.62 -6.57 -11.07
C LYS A 80 6.69 -7.14 -9.64
N GLY A 81 5.56 -7.14 -8.93
CA GLY A 81 5.44 -7.63 -7.55
C GLY A 81 4.36 -6.89 -6.79
N TRP A 82 4.49 -6.87 -5.46
CA TRP A 82 3.57 -6.20 -4.56
C TRP A 82 4.31 -5.28 -3.61
N TYR A 83 3.86 -4.03 -3.53
CA TYR A 83 4.30 -3.04 -2.55
C TYR A 83 3.22 -2.91 -1.48
N CYS A 84 3.58 -3.10 -0.22
CA CYS A 84 2.64 -3.05 0.89
C CYS A 84 2.99 -1.88 1.80
N ASP A 85 2.07 -0.94 1.96
CA ASP A 85 2.21 0.12 2.95
C ASP A 85 1.64 -0.38 4.27
N ILE A 86 2.36 -0.18 5.37
CA ILE A 86 1.77 -0.31 6.70
C ILE A 86 1.05 0.99 7.04
N THR A 87 -0.25 0.89 7.30
CA THR A 87 -1.14 2.04 7.39
C THR A 87 -2.09 1.89 8.56
N ARG A 88 -2.78 2.97 8.93
CA ARG A 88 -4.06 2.81 9.65
C ARG A 88 -5.13 2.21 8.72
N PRO A 89 -6.21 1.64 9.27
CA PRO A 89 -7.33 1.22 8.45
C PRO A 89 -7.87 2.37 7.60
N ALA A 90 -8.13 2.09 6.32
CA ALA A 90 -8.52 3.10 5.36
C ALA A 90 -9.91 3.67 5.66
N VAL A 91 -10.08 4.97 5.42
CA VAL A 91 -11.35 5.67 5.63
C VAL A 91 -11.82 6.22 4.29
N LEU A 92 -13.02 5.83 3.86
CA LEU A 92 -13.68 6.39 2.68
C LEU A 92 -14.75 7.38 3.15
N ASP A 93 -14.59 8.67 2.83
CA ASP A 93 -15.56 9.72 3.16
C ASP A 93 -15.80 10.62 1.95
N GLY A 94 -17.07 10.81 1.56
CA GLY A 94 -17.45 11.73 0.47
C GLY A 94 -16.78 11.48 -0.89
N GLY A 95 -16.20 10.29 -1.13
CA GLY A 95 -15.43 9.97 -2.34
C GLY A 95 -13.91 10.17 -2.21
N GLU A 96 -13.41 10.62 -1.06
CA GLU A 96 -11.99 10.66 -0.71
C GLU A 96 -11.64 9.39 0.10
N LEU A 97 -10.66 8.61 -0.39
CA LEU A 97 -10.07 7.48 0.32
C LEU A 97 -8.81 7.95 1.04
N VAL A 98 -8.89 8.09 2.36
CA VAL A 98 -7.78 8.51 3.22
C VAL A 98 -7.02 7.30 3.73
N VAL A 99 -5.72 7.30 3.52
CA VAL A 99 -4.79 6.26 3.94
C VAL A 99 -3.67 6.93 4.74
N GLU A 100 -3.58 6.61 6.03
CA GLU A 100 -2.52 7.15 6.90
C GLU A 100 -1.37 6.16 6.97
N ASP A 101 -0.24 6.54 6.37
CA ASP A 101 1.03 5.83 6.32
C ASP A 101 1.72 5.84 7.70
N LEU A 102 2.26 4.68 8.09
CA LEU A 102 2.97 4.45 9.35
C LEU A 102 4.43 4.07 9.11
N ASP A 103 5.04 4.61 8.07
CA ASP A 103 6.47 4.56 7.71
C ASP A 103 7.02 3.20 7.28
N LEU A 104 6.46 2.08 7.74
CA LEU A 104 6.92 0.74 7.38
C LEU A 104 6.32 0.28 6.06
N ASP A 105 7.14 -0.36 5.23
CA ASP A 105 6.70 -0.98 3.98
C ASP A 105 7.25 -2.41 3.82
N LEU A 106 6.58 -3.21 2.99
CA LEU A 106 7.04 -4.53 2.54
C LEU A 106 7.00 -4.63 1.02
N TRP A 107 8.11 -5.08 0.43
CA TRP A 107 8.16 -5.50 -0.97
C TRP A 107 8.15 -7.01 -1.10
N VAL A 108 7.33 -7.53 -2.02
CA VAL A 108 7.32 -8.93 -2.45
C VAL A 108 7.51 -9.00 -3.96
N SER A 109 8.53 -9.71 -4.45
CA SER A 109 8.77 -9.85 -5.90
C SER A 109 7.67 -10.67 -6.58
N ALA A 110 7.47 -10.47 -7.89
CA ALA A 110 6.47 -11.19 -8.68
C ALA A 110 6.53 -12.72 -8.57
N ASP A 111 7.73 -13.28 -8.40
CA ASP A 111 7.98 -14.71 -8.22
C ASP A 111 7.90 -15.17 -6.75
N GLY A 112 7.66 -14.25 -5.81
CA GLY A 112 7.57 -14.50 -4.38
C GLY A 112 8.91 -14.82 -3.71
N THR A 113 10.03 -14.77 -4.43
CA THR A 113 11.33 -15.20 -3.88
C THR A 113 12.01 -14.15 -3.02
N SER A 114 11.71 -12.87 -3.27
CA SER A 114 12.25 -11.74 -2.51
C SER A 114 11.16 -11.12 -1.66
N VAL A 115 11.38 -11.10 -0.35
CA VAL A 115 10.52 -10.46 0.65
C VAL A 115 11.40 -9.51 1.46
N LEU A 116 11.18 -8.21 1.30
CA LEU A 116 12.05 -7.16 1.84
C LEU A 116 11.22 -6.19 2.70
N ARG A 117 11.61 -6.02 3.97
CA ARG A 117 11.15 -4.90 4.80
C ARG A 117 11.88 -3.64 4.36
N LEU A 118 11.17 -2.52 4.32
CA LEU A 118 11.70 -1.22 3.93
C LEU A 118 11.37 -0.18 5.00
N ASP A 119 12.17 0.89 5.02
CA ASP A 119 11.92 2.12 5.79
C ASP A 119 11.79 1.89 7.32
N GLU A 120 12.39 0.81 7.84
CA GLU A 120 12.47 0.52 9.29
C GLU A 120 13.22 1.63 10.06
N ASP A 121 14.23 2.24 9.44
CA ASP A 121 14.95 3.38 10.00
C ASP A 121 14.11 4.67 10.02
N GLU A 122 13.30 4.91 8.98
CA GLU A 122 12.32 6.00 8.98
C GLU A 122 11.28 5.80 10.10
N PHE A 123 10.78 4.58 10.28
CA PHE A 123 9.85 4.25 11.35
C PHE A 123 10.44 4.50 12.74
N GLU A 124 11.68 4.05 12.99
CA GLU A 124 12.38 4.30 14.25
C GLU A 124 12.56 5.82 14.50
N ALA A 125 12.87 6.58 13.45
CA ALA A 125 13.06 8.03 13.53
C ALA A 125 11.75 8.85 13.59
N SER A 126 10.61 8.25 13.22
CA SER A 126 9.30 8.94 13.11
C SER A 126 8.76 9.51 14.43
N GLY A 127 9.24 8.98 15.56
CA GLY A 127 8.69 9.25 16.89
C GLY A 127 7.31 8.63 17.12
N LEU A 128 6.82 7.76 16.23
CA LEU A 128 5.51 7.09 16.35
C LEU A 128 5.38 6.34 17.67
N ALA A 129 6.40 5.56 18.05
CA ALA A 129 6.40 4.79 19.30
C ALA A 129 6.24 5.65 20.56
N ALA A 130 6.63 6.93 20.52
CA ALA A 130 6.45 7.86 21.64
C ALA A 130 5.08 8.57 21.60
N ARG A 131 4.62 8.99 20.42
CA ARG A 131 3.37 9.75 20.25
C ARG A 131 2.11 8.88 20.27
N ASP A 132 2.21 7.66 19.76
CA ASP A 132 1.12 6.67 19.69
C ASP A 132 1.71 5.24 19.74
N PRO A 133 2.00 4.74 20.95
CA PRO A 133 2.60 3.41 21.14
C PRO A 133 1.71 2.26 20.65
N GLU A 134 0.38 2.44 20.68
CA GLU A 134 -0.55 1.41 20.20
C GLU A 134 -0.46 1.29 18.68
N ALA A 135 -0.47 2.41 17.96
CA ALA A 135 -0.29 2.39 16.51
C ALA A 135 1.08 1.82 16.10
N ALA A 136 2.15 2.11 16.85
CA ALA A 136 3.46 1.53 16.60
C ALA A 136 3.46 -0.01 16.73
N ASP A 137 2.85 -0.55 17.80
CA ASP A 137 2.72 -2.00 18.00
C ASP A 137 1.85 -2.66 16.91
N ARG A 138 0.76 -2.00 16.50
CA ARG A 138 -0.07 -2.45 15.38
C ARG A 138 0.69 -2.48 14.05
N ALA A 139 1.49 -1.46 13.78
CA ALA A 139 2.29 -1.35 12.56
C ALA A 139 3.31 -2.51 12.47
N LEU A 140 4.05 -2.77 13.54
CA LEU A 140 5.02 -3.86 13.60
C LEU A 140 4.35 -5.23 13.42
N ARG A 141 3.20 -5.47 14.09
CA ARG A 141 2.45 -6.72 13.92
C ARG A 141 1.91 -6.91 12.51
N ALA A 142 1.43 -5.83 11.88
CA ALA A 142 0.96 -5.86 10.50
C ALA A 142 2.09 -6.21 9.52
N LEU A 143 3.29 -5.65 9.74
CA LEU A 143 4.47 -5.98 8.95
C LEU A 143 4.88 -7.45 9.14
N ASP A 144 4.94 -7.93 10.38
CA ASP A 144 5.23 -9.33 10.70
C ASP A 144 4.22 -10.30 10.06
N GLU A 145 2.92 -9.95 10.10
CA GLU A 145 1.85 -10.73 9.48
C GLU A 145 2.03 -10.84 7.97
N LEU A 146 2.27 -9.71 7.28
CA LEU A 146 2.47 -9.70 5.83
C LEU A 146 3.72 -10.47 5.42
N GLU A 147 4.83 -10.29 6.14
CA GLU A 147 6.05 -11.03 5.86
C GLU A 147 5.84 -12.54 6.02
N LEU A 148 5.15 -12.97 7.08
CA LEU A 148 4.84 -14.39 7.30
C LEU A 148 3.99 -14.94 6.15
N LEU A 149 2.93 -14.24 5.76
CA LEU A 149 2.07 -14.63 4.64
C LEU A 149 2.84 -14.71 3.32
N ALA A 150 3.79 -13.79 3.08
CA ALA A 150 4.66 -13.81 1.91
C ALA A 150 5.59 -15.02 1.90
N ARG A 151 6.21 -15.34 3.05
CA ARG A 151 7.15 -16.46 3.18
C ARG A 151 6.47 -17.83 3.14
N GLU A 152 5.24 -17.93 3.63
CA GLU A 152 4.47 -19.18 3.67
C GLU A 152 3.58 -19.40 2.43
N GLY A 153 3.57 -18.46 1.48
CA GLY A 153 2.81 -18.56 0.23
C GLY A 153 1.32 -18.24 0.33
N GLY A 154 0.87 -17.67 1.45
CA GLY A 154 -0.52 -17.24 1.68
C GLY A 154 -0.84 -15.82 1.19
N PHE A 155 0.17 -15.06 0.76
CA PHE A 155 0.05 -13.63 0.47
C PHE A 155 -0.98 -13.30 -0.62
N THR A 156 -0.97 -13.98 -1.77
CA THR A 156 -1.87 -13.65 -2.88
C THR A 156 -3.33 -14.03 -2.61
N ALA A 157 -3.59 -14.93 -1.65
CA ALA A 157 -4.95 -15.24 -1.20
C ALA A 157 -5.63 -14.04 -0.52
N LEU A 158 -4.85 -13.06 -0.04
CA LEU A 158 -5.38 -11.79 0.45
C LEU A 158 -6.06 -10.96 -0.64
N LEU A 159 -5.77 -11.21 -1.91
CA LEU A 159 -6.13 -10.34 -3.04
C LEU A 159 -7.30 -10.90 -3.87
N THR A 160 -7.75 -12.10 -3.52
CA THR A 160 -8.91 -12.76 -4.14
C THR A 160 -10.23 -12.39 -3.48
#